data_AF-A0A1C6CXA7-F1
#
_entry.id   AF-A0A1C6CXA7-F1
#
_cell.length_a   1.000
_cell.length_b   1.000
_cell.length_c   1.000
_cell.angle_alpha   90.00
_cell.angle_beta   90.00
_cell.angle_gamma   90.00
#
_symmetry.space_group_name_H-M   'P 1'
#
loop_
_entity.id
_entity.type
_entity.pdbx_description
1 polymer ?
#
loop_
_entity_poly.entity_id
_entity_poly.type
_entity_poly.pdbx_seq_one_letter_code
_entity_poly.pdbx_strand_id
1 'polypeptide(L)'
;MGKLNFKNQLILGVVILMAGFVCATVTKIAVCANIGWIIYGLLFVIHPVWPENAKNPRMALYMRLAGVIIILLGLVARFGV
;
A
#
# COMPACT_ATOMS: atom_id res chain seq x y z
N MET A 1 -18.39 7.21 8.73
CA MET A 1 -17.13 6.61 8.20
C MET A 1 -17.14 5.12 8.52
N GLY A 2 -17.44 4.28 7.52
CA GLY A 2 -17.46 2.82 7.71
C GLY A 2 -16.05 2.28 7.95
N LYS A 3 -15.93 1.32 8.87
CA LYS A 3 -14.66 0.65 9.21
C LYS A 3 -14.04 0.08 7.91
N LEU A 4 -12.77 0.41 7.64
CA LEU A 4 -12.04 -0.16 6.50
C LEU A 4 -11.87 -1.66 6.74
N ASN A 5 -12.58 -2.49 5.98
CA ASN A 5 -12.38 -3.94 6.01
C ASN A 5 -11.23 -4.33 5.07
N PHE A 6 -10.59 -5.49 5.33
CA PHE A 6 -9.43 -5.98 4.58
C PHE A 6 -9.62 -5.91 3.05
N LYS A 7 -10.78 -6.36 2.55
CA LYS A 7 -11.12 -6.30 1.12
C LYS A 7 -11.14 -4.86 0.58
N ASN A 8 -11.77 -3.93 1.30
CA ASN A 8 -11.90 -2.55 0.86
C ASN A 8 -10.54 -1.83 0.87
N GLN A 9 -9.70 -2.12 1.87
CA GLN A 9 -8.35 -1.54 1.94
C GLN A 9 -7.43 -2.10 0.84
N LEU A 10 -7.56 -3.38 0.48
CA LEU A 10 -6.88 -3.94 -0.69
C LEU A 10 -7.30 -3.25 -1.98
N ILE A 11 -8.61 -3.11 -2.23
CA ILE A 11 -9.12 -2.43 -3.43
C ILE A 11 -8.63 -0.98 -3.48
N LEU A 12 -8.76 -0.24 -2.38
CA LEU A 12 -8.26 1.12 -2.26
C LEU A 12 -6.77 1.20 -2.58
N GLY A 13 -5.99 0.24 -2.06
CA GLY A 13 -4.57 0.13 -2.35
C GLY A 13 -4.23 -0.07 -3.82
N VAL A 14 -4.91 -0.99 -4.49
CA VAL A 14 -4.75 -1.22 -5.93
C VAL A 14 -5.08 0.05 -6.72
N VAL A 15 -6.16 0.75 -6.35
CA VAL A 15 -6.52 2.03 -6.98
C VAL A 15 -5.44 3.09 -6.80
N ILE A 16 -4.86 3.21 -5.60
CA ILE A 16 -3.75 4.14 -5.32
C ILE A 16 -2.52 3.80 -6.17
N LEU A 17 -2.15 2.53 -6.24
CA LEU A 17 -1.02 2.09 -7.07
C LEU A 17 -1.27 2.40 -8.54
N MET A 18 -2.45 2.06 -9.08
CA MET A 18 -2.80 2.37 -10.47
C MET A 18 -2.75 3.87 -10.74
N ALA A 19 -3.30 4.70 -9.84
CA ALA A 19 -3.24 6.15 -9.97
C ALA A 19 -1.79 6.67 -9.98
N GLY A 20 -0.93 6.14 -9.10
CA GLY A 20 0.50 6.47 -9.07
C GLY A 20 1.23 6.09 -10.35
N PHE A 21 0.96 4.90 -10.90
CA PHE A 21 1.54 4.47 -12.18
C PHE A 21 1.04 5.28 -13.38
N VAL A 22 -0.26 5.55 -13.47
CA VAL A 22 -0.84 6.41 -14.52
C VAL A 22 -0.23 7.81 -14.44
N CYS A 23 -0.16 8.40 -13.24
CA CYS A 23 0.50 9.67 -13.02
C CYS A 23 1.96 9.65 -13.50
N ALA A 24 2.74 8.65 -13.09
CA ALA A 24 4.15 8.53 -13.49
C ALA A 24 4.30 8.39 -15.01
N THR A 25 3.38 7.69 -15.67
CA THR A 25 3.39 7.47 -17.13
C THR A 25 3.10 8.76 -17.89
N VAL A 26 2.07 9.50 -17.46
CA VAL A 26 1.63 10.74 -18.11
C VAL A 26 2.64 11.87 -17.88
N THR A 27 3.16 11.99 -16.65
CA THR A 27 4.07 13.08 -16.28
C THR A 27 5.53 12.78 -16.59
N LYS A 28 5.88 11.52 -16.86
CA LYS A 28 7.26 11.02 -16.94
C LYS A 28 8.07 11.25 -15.66
N ILE A 29 7.38 11.39 -14.52
CA ILE A 29 7.98 11.55 -13.20
C ILE A 29 7.84 10.22 -12.45
N ALA A 30 8.93 9.45 -12.40
CA ALA A 30 9.02 8.17 -11.69
C ALA A 30 8.56 8.26 -10.22
N VAL A 31 8.81 9.41 -9.56
CA VAL A 31 8.44 9.65 -8.16
C VAL A 31 6.93 9.50 -7.92
N CYS A 32 6.08 9.73 -8.92
CA CYS A 32 4.63 9.59 -8.73
C CYS A 32 4.22 8.14 -8.42
N ALA A 33 4.89 7.15 -9.03
CA ALA A 33 4.68 5.74 -8.72
C ALA A 33 5.18 5.43 -7.29
N ASN A 34 6.37 5.91 -6.92
CA ASN A 34 6.95 5.74 -5.59
C ASN A 34 6.02 6.25 -4.48
N ILE A 35 5.40 7.42 -4.68
CA ILE A 35 4.42 7.98 -3.75
C ILE A 35 3.22 7.04 -3.58
N GLY A 36 2.71 6.46 -4.66
CA GLY A 36 1.62 5.48 -4.61
C GLY A 36 1.97 4.27 -3.73
N TRP A 37 3.18 3.72 -3.90
CA TRP A 37 3.68 2.63 -3.06
C TRP A 37 3.79 3.01 -1.58
N ILE A 38 4.33 4.20 -1.28
CA ILE A 38 4.45 4.70 0.09
C ILE A 38 3.09 4.85 0.74
N ILE A 39 2.13 5.49 0.07
CA ILE A 39 0.76 5.67 0.59
C ILE A 39 0.11 4.31 0.83
N TYR A 40 0.26 3.38 -0.10
CA TYR A 40 -0.29 2.04 0.04
C TYR A 40 0.26 1.30 1.27
N GLY A 41 1.58 1.34 1.48
CA GLY A 41 2.19 0.73 2.66
C GLY A 41 1.76 1.42 3.95
N LEU A 42 1.61 2.75 3.94
CA LEU A 42 1.17 3.54 5.09
C LEU A 42 -0.22 3.12 5.58
N LEU A 43 -1.13 2.76 4.67
CA LEU A 43 -2.47 2.25 5.02
C LEU A 43 -2.38 1.04 5.96
N PHE A 44 -1.47 0.10 5.68
CA PHE A 44 -1.29 -1.10 6.51
C PHE A 44 -0.52 -0.84 7.81
N VAL A 45 0.35 0.16 7.84
CA VAL A 45 1.05 0.58 9.06
C VAL A 45 0.07 1.21 10.06
N ILE A 46 -0.74 2.16 9.58
CA ILE A 46 -1.70 2.92 10.41
C ILE A 46 -2.90 2.06 10.76
N HIS A 47 -3.49 1.40 9.77
CA HIS A 47 -4.72 0.63 9.89
C HIS A 47 -4.48 -0.82 9.44
N PRO A 48 -3.79 -1.63 10.26
CA PRO A 48 -3.56 -3.03 9.92
C PRO A 48 -4.89 -3.78 9.87
N VAL A 49 -5.24 -4.27 8.68
CA VAL A 49 -6.41 -5.11 8.43
C VAL A 49 -5.96 -6.44 7.89
N TRP A 50 -6.64 -7.50 8.28
CA TRP A 50 -6.34 -8.87 7.88
C TRP A 50 -7.64 -9.64 7.64
N PRO A 51 -7.60 -10.75 6.86
CA PRO A 51 -8.79 -11.58 6.65
C PRO A 51 -9.26 -12.19 7.98
N GLU A 52 -10.57 -12.27 8.18
CA GLU A 52 -11.20 -12.79 9.41
C GLU A 52 -10.77 -14.22 9.74
N ASN A 53 -10.40 -14.98 8.72
CA ASN A 53 -9.96 -16.37 8.81
C ASN A 53 -8.58 -16.51 9.48
N ALA A 54 -7.80 -15.42 9.56
CA ALA A 54 -6.47 -15.43 10.14
C ALA A 54 -6.54 -15.23 11.67
N LYS A 55 -6.38 -16.33 12.41
CA LYS A 55 -6.55 -16.36 13.89
C LYS A 55 -5.26 -16.11 14.69
N ASN A 56 -4.17 -15.63 14.05
CA ASN A 56 -2.92 -15.41 14.77
C ASN A 56 -2.98 -14.11 15.59
N PRO A 57 -2.65 -14.11 16.90
CA PRO A 57 -2.68 -12.89 17.72
C PRO A 57 -1.69 -11.82 17.24
N ARG A 58 -0.68 -12.20 16.44
CA ARG A 58 0.32 -11.28 15.87
C ARG A 58 -0.04 -10.77 14.47
N MET A 59 -1.24 -11.03 13.95
CA MET A 59 -1.63 -10.58 12.60
C MET A 59 -1.48 -9.07 12.41
N ALA A 60 -1.84 -8.27 13.41
CA ALA A 60 -1.66 -6.82 13.36
C ALA A 60 -0.19 -6.41 13.14
N LEU A 61 0.74 -7.09 13.82
CA LEU A 61 2.18 -6.86 13.65
C LEU A 61 2.64 -7.25 12.25
N TYR A 62 2.23 -8.41 11.74
CA TYR A 62 2.60 -8.87 10.40
C TYR A 62 2.09 -7.93 9.31
N MET A 63 0.87 -7.41 9.44
CA MET A 63 0.33 -6.43 8.49
C MET A 63 1.10 -5.11 8.52
N ARG A 64 1.49 -4.64 9.72
CA ARG A 64 2.34 -3.45 9.85
C ARG A 64 3.71 -3.65 9.22
N LEU A 65 4.35 -4.80 9.47
CA LEU A 65 5.63 -5.14 8.85
C LEU A 65 5.54 -5.23 7.33
N ALA A 66 4.47 -5.84 6.80
CA ALA A 66 4.20 -5.85 5.37
C ALA A 66 4.06 -4.42 4.82
N GLY A 67 3.33 -3.54 5.52
CA GLY A 67 3.23 -2.13 5.17
C GLY A 67 4.59 -1.41 5.14
N VAL A 68 5.46 -1.65 6.13
CA VAL A 68 6.83 -1.11 6.15
C VAL A 68 7.64 -1.61 4.96
N ILE A 69 7.57 -2.90 4.63
CA ILE A 69 8.26 -3.47 3.47
C ILE A 69 7.78 -2.79 2.18
N ILE A 70 6.48 -2.59 2.01
CA ILE A 70 5.91 -1.88 0.86
C ILE A 70 6.44 -0.44 0.76
N ILE A 71 6.56 0.27 1.88
CA ILE A 71 7.16 1.62 1.91
C ILE A 71 8.62 1.56 1.46
N LEU A 72 9.41 0.62 1.98
CA LEU A 72 10.81 0.45 1.60
C LEU A 72 10.95 0.13 0.11
N LEU A 73 10.08 -0.71 -0.44
CA LEU A 73 10.02 -0.95 -1.88
C LEU A 73 9.73 0.34 -2.65
N GLY A 74 8.77 1.15 -2.21
CA GLY A 74 8.49 2.46 -2.80
C GLY A 74 9.66 3.46 -2.75
N LEU A 75 10.53 3.36 -1.74
CA LEU A 75 11.71 4.22 -1.60
C LEU A 75 12.90 3.74 -2.43
N VAL A 76 13.11 2.42 -2.52
CA VAL A 76 14.28 1.82 -3.20
C VAL A 76 14.01 1.58 -4.68
N ALA A 77 12.78 1.23 -5.05
CA ALA A 77 12.43 0.96 -6.42
C ALA A 77 12.56 2.25 -7.25
N ARG A 78 13.44 2.19 -8.24
CA ARG A 78 13.47 3.15 -9.34
C ARG A 78 12.54 2.63 -10.41
N PHE A 79 11.25 2.95 -10.31
CA PHE A 79 10.33 2.68 -11.40
C PHE A 79 10.71 3.61 -12.55
N GLY A 80 11.48 3.10 -13.53
CA GLY A 80 11.70 3.80 -14.79
C GLY A 80 10.39 3.76 -15.58
N VAL A 81 9.79 4.93 -15.84
CA VAL A 81 8.52 5.09 -16.56
C VAL A 81 8.69 6.01 -17.76
#